data_AF-A0A0V7Z0F5-F1
#
_entry.id   AF-A0A0V7Z0F5-F1
#
_cell.length_a   1.000
_cell.length_b   1.000
_cell.length_c   1.000
_cell.angle_alpha   90.00
_cell.angle_beta   90.00
_cell.angle_gamma   90.00
#
_symmetry.space_group_name_H-M   'P 1'
#
loop_
_entity.id
_entity.type
_entity.pdbx_description
1 polymer ?
#
loop_
_entity_poly.entity_id
_entity_poly.type
_entity_poly.pdbx_seq_one_letter_code
_entity_poly.pdbx_strand_id
1 'polypeptide(L)'
;MFNDAAAQRYLAGLAPVAARSVRWLIYDHSLHWVSVVDSEIASLRQDCAHVLNSLPEEDARASLVDAIREFLAQGADFTPQVIALSCVLLMQDTGDRDRVFARIQTHVMATLVDAEDVVVRPVAG
;
A
#
# COMPACT_ATOMS: atom_id res chain seq x y z
N MET A 1 -13.24 -11.13 3.30
CA MET A 1 -13.87 -9.81 3.08
C MET A 1 -13.24 -8.81 4.06
N PHE A 2 -12.75 -7.68 3.57
CA PHE A 2 -12.14 -6.64 4.41
C PHE A 2 -13.17 -5.94 5.29
N ASN A 3 -12.81 -5.73 6.55
CA ASN A 3 -13.68 -5.08 7.54
C ASN A 3 -13.24 -3.64 7.74
N ASP A 4 -13.84 -2.72 6.97
CA ASP A 4 -13.57 -1.27 7.06
C ASP A 4 -13.71 -0.75 8.49
N ALA A 5 -14.70 -1.25 9.24
CA ALA A 5 -14.92 -0.84 10.63
C ALA A 5 -13.82 -1.35 11.58
N ALA A 6 -13.23 -2.52 11.33
CA ALA A 6 -12.09 -3.01 12.11
C ALA A 6 -10.82 -2.20 11.81
N ALA A 7 -10.57 -1.90 10.53
CA ALA A 7 -9.49 -1.02 10.10
C ALA A 7 -9.62 0.36 10.76
N GLN A 8 -10.81 0.96 10.71
CA GLN A 8 -11.09 2.25 11.36
C GLN A 8 -10.83 2.23 12.86
N ARG A 9 -11.29 1.19 13.58
CA ARG A 9 -11.05 1.06 15.03
C ARG A 9 -9.56 0.92 15.36
N TYR A 10 -8.83 0.13 14.59
CA TYR A 10 -7.39 -0.01 14.74
C TYR A 10 -6.69 1.33 14.53
N LEU A 11 -7.02 2.05 13.44
CA LEU A 11 -6.46 3.36 13.12
C LEU A 11 -6.79 4.43 14.17
N ALA A 12 -8.00 4.40 14.74
CA ALA A 12 -8.41 5.30 15.82
C ALA A 12 -7.66 5.03 17.14
N GLY A 13 -7.15 3.81 17.33
CA GLY A 13 -6.32 3.42 18.47
C GLY A 13 -4.85 3.80 18.33
N LEU A 14 -4.39 4.18 17.12
CA LEU A 14 -3.04 4.69 16.91
C LEU A 14 -2.92 6.12 17.41
N ALA A 15 -1.74 6.49 17.92
CA ALA A 15 -1.46 7.85 18.38
C ALA A 15 -1.72 8.89 17.27
N PRO A 16 -2.11 10.14 17.59
CA PRO A 16 -2.36 11.18 16.61
C PRO A 16 -1.15 11.37 15.70
N VAL A 17 -1.33 11.03 14.43
CA VAL A 17 -0.28 11.14 13.42
C VAL A 17 -0.07 12.62 13.07
N ALA A 18 1.19 13.06 13.00
CA ALA A 18 1.55 14.43 12.63
C ALA A 18 1.02 14.80 11.23
N ALA A 19 0.91 16.10 10.98
CA ALA A 19 0.58 16.58 9.64
C ALA A 19 1.63 16.09 8.62
N ARG A 20 1.17 15.66 7.43
CA ARG A 20 1.96 15.18 6.27
C ARG A 20 2.50 13.74 6.36
N SER A 21 1.88 12.89 7.17
CA SER A 21 2.21 11.46 7.21
C SER A 21 1.32 10.63 6.29
N VAL A 22 1.87 9.52 5.81
CA VAL A 22 1.12 8.46 5.15
C VAL A 22 0.56 7.52 6.21
N ARG A 23 -0.71 7.09 6.07
CA ARG A 23 -1.27 5.97 6.84
C ARG A 23 -1.58 4.85 5.86
N TRP A 24 -0.93 3.70 6.02
CA TRP A 24 -1.18 2.51 5.19
C TRP A 24 -1.77 1.39 6.05
N LEU A 25 -2.47 0.44 5.44
CA LEU A 25 -2.95 -0.76 6.10
C LEU A 25 -2.85 -1.94 5.13
N ILE A 26 -1.97 -2.89 5.41
CA ILE A 26 -1.89 -4.12 4.60
C ILE A 26 -2.77 -5.18 5.27
N TYR A 27 -3.44 -6.02 4.48
CA TYR A 27 -4.24 -7.15 4.93
C TYR A 27 -3.98 -8.32 3.97
N ASP A 28 -3.56 -9.47 4.50
CA ASP A 28 -3.47 -10.73 3.76
C ASP A 28 -4.32 -11.83 4.43
N HIS A 29 -4.44 -12.99 3.78
CA HIS A 29 -5.15 -14.16 4.34
C HIS A 29 -4.57 -14.70 5.65
N SER A 30 -3.33 -14.30 5.97
CA SER A 30 -2.64 -14.60 7.23
C SER A 30 -2.90 -13.53 8.30
N LEU A 31 -3.75 -12.54 8.02
CA LEU A 31 -4.14 -11.43 8.90
C LEU A 31 -3.00 -10.50 9.32
N HIS A 32 -2.02 -10.24 8.45
CA HIS A 32 -1.00 -9.23 8.73
C HIS A 32 -1.56 -7.82 8.58
N TRP A 33 -1.80 -7.14 9.71
CA TRP A 33 -2.14 -5.70 9.75
C TRP A 33 -0.86 -4.90 9.89
N VAL A 34 -0.44 -4.21 8.84
CA VAL A 34 0.71 -3.32 8.92
C VAL A 34 0.28 -1.89 8.70
N SER A 35 0.38 -1.07 9.76
CA SER A 35 0.23 0.38 9.66
C SER A 35 1.58 1.06 9.63
N VAL A 36 1.95 1.58 8.47
CA VAL A 36 3.09 2.49 8.37
C VAL A 36 2.62 3.90 8.62
N VAL A 37 3.27 4.48 9.62
CA VAL A 37 3.32 5.90 9.92
C VAL A 37 4.82 6.23 9.99
N ASP A 38 5.19 7.39 9.44
CA ASP A 38 6.54 7.98 9.43
C ASP A 38 7.38 7.61 8.20
N SER A 39 7.34 8.46 7.16
CA SER A 39 8.36 9.40 6.62
C SER A 39 9.26 8.73 5.55
N GLU A 40 9.41 9.23 4.33
CA GLU A 40 9.07 10.48 3.67
C GLU A 40 8.36 10.18 2.34
N ILE A 41 7.36 10.98 1.96
CA ILE A 41 6.74 10.86 0.62
C ILE A 41 7.76 10.97 -0.51
N ALA A 42 8.88 11.66 -0.27
CA ALA A 42 10.00 11.72 -1.19
C ALA A 42 10.65 10.33 -1.39
N SER A 43 10.96 9.61 -0.30
CA SER A 43 11.47 8.23 -0.35
C SER A 43 10.48 7.32 -1.07
N LEU A 44 9.19 7.36 -0.68
CA LEU A 44 8.18 6.53 -1.33
C LEU A 44 8.04 6.85 -2.83
N ARG A 45 8.15 8.13 -3.21
CA ARG A 45 8.17 8.55 -4.62
C ARG A 45 9.37 7.96 -5.38
N GLN A 46 10.52 7.87 -4.74
CA GLN A 46 11.72 7.27 -5.29
C GLN A 46 11.57 5.76 -5.42
N ASP A 47 11.05 5.08 -4.40
CA ASP A 47 10.80 3.64 -4.41
C ASP A 47 9.78 3.26 -5.50
N CYS A 48 8.70 4.02 -5.63
CA CYS A 48 7.72 3.82 -6.71
C CYS A 48 8.34 4.03 -8.09
N ALA A 49 9.22 5.04 -8.25
CA ALA A 49 9.92 5.26 -9.51
C ALA A 49 10.89 4.12 -9.83
N HIS A 50 11.58 3.58 -8.82
CA HIS A 50 12.45 2.43 -8.98
C HIS A 50 11.67 1.20 -9.46
N VAL A 51 10.55 0.89 -8.79
CA VAL A 51 9.66 -0.21 -9.17
C VAL A 51 9.18 -0.03 -10.60
N LEU A 52 8.62 1.12 -10.96
CA LEU A 52 8.13 1.40 -12.32
C LEU A 52 9.20 1.19 -13.40
N ASN A 53 10.44 1.61 -13.12
CA ASN A 53 11.55 1.44 -14.05
C ASN A 53 12.07 -0.01 -14.14
N SER A 54 11.74 -0.85 -13.17
CA SER A 54 12.13 -2.27 -13.11
C SER A 54 11.07 -3.24 -13.62
N LEU A 55 9.85 -2.76 -13.94
CA LEU A 55 8.76 -3.62 -14.37
C LEU A 55 8.99 -4.12 -15.80
N PRO A 56 8.74 -5.42 -16.08
CA PRO A 56 8.68 -5.92 -17.44
C PRO A 56 7.50 -5.28 -18.20
N GLU A 57 7.65 -5.06 -19.50
CA GLU A 57 6.59 -4.48 -20.35
C GLU A 57 5.36 -5.40 -20.48
N GLU A 58 5.54 -6.72 -20.36
CA GLU A 58 4.46 -7.72 -20.37
C GLU A 58 4.04 -8.08 -18.94
N ASP A 59 2.73 -8.16 -18.69
CA ASP A 59 2.10 -8.63 -17.44
C ASP A 59 2.56 -7.96 -16.12
N ALA A 60 2.97 -6.68 -16.20
CA ALA A 60 3.43 -5.89 -15.05
C ALA A 60 2.53 -5.97 -13.82
N ARG A 61 1.20 -6.04 -13.99
CA ARG A 61 0.24 -6.18 -12.88
C ARG A 61 0.40 -7.52 -12.15
N ALA A 62 0.47 -8.62 -12.87
CA ALA A 62 0.59 -9.96 -12.28
C ALA A 62 1.92 -10.08 -11.51
N SER A 63 3.01 -9.56 -12.08
CA SER A 63 4.31 -9.53 -11.39
C SER A 63 4.28 -8.72 -10.09
N LEU A 64 3.56 -7.59 -10.06
CA LEU A 64 3.39 -6.79 -8.84
C LEU A 64 2.59 -7.54 -7.77
N VAL A 65 1.51 -8.22 -8.15
CA VAL A 65 0.68 -9.03 -7.26
C VAL A 65 1.51 -10.12 -6.59
N ASP A 66 2.30 -10.85 -7.38
CA ASP A 66 3.13 -11.93 -6.88
C ASP A 66 4.24 -11.41 -5.95
N ALA A 67 4.90 -10.30 -6.29
CA ALA A 67 5.90 -9.67 -5.45
C ALA A 67 5.33 -9.22 -4.09
N ILE A 68 4.13 -8.64 -4.06
CA ILE A 68 3.46 -8.25 -2.82
C ILE A 68 3.21 -9.45 -1.91
N ARG A 69 2.72 -10.56 -2.48
CA ARG A 69 2.49 -11.81 -1.74
C ARG A 69 3.78 -12.38 -1.17
N GLU A 70 4.84 -12.38 -1.97
CA GLU A 70 6.15 -12.88 -1.56
C GLU A 70 6.70 -12.07 -0.37
N PHE A 71 6.71 -10.74 -0.47
CA PHE A 71 7.21 -9.88 0.61
C PHE A 71 6.39 -9.99 1.89
N LEU A 72 5.07 -10.14 1.80
CA LEU A 72 4.23 -10.35 2.98
C LEU A 72 4.53 -11.68 3.69
N ALA A 73 4.81 -12.74 2.93
CA ALA A 73 5.21 -14.03 3.49
C ALA A 73 6.57 -13.98 4.19
N GLN A 74 7.45 -13.04 3.81
CA GLN A 74 8.76 -12.85 4.43
C GLN A 74 8.70 -12.01 5.73
N GLY A 75 7.58 -11.33 6.01
CA GLY A 75 7.32 -10.65 7.28
C GLY A 75 7.51 -9.12 7.25
N ALA A 76 7.42 -8.51 8.44
CA ALA A 76 7.29 -7.06 8.60
C ALA A 76 8.49 -6.23 8.09
N ASP A 77 9.68 -6.82 7.97
CA ASP A 77 10.87 -6.13 7.46
C ASP A 77 10.74 -5.68 6.00
N PHE A 78 9.80 -6.28 5.26
CA PHE A 78 9.53 -5.96 3.85
C PHE A 78 8.34 -5.01 3.65
N THR A 79 7.84 -4.40 4.72
CA THR A 79 6.71 -3.47 4.67
C THR A 79 6.92 -2.30 3.69
N PRO A 80 8.09 -1.62 3.65
CA PRO A 80 8.31 -0.52 2.70
C PRO A 80 8.16 -0.96 1.23
N GLN A 81 8.64 -2.16 0.89
CA GLN A 81 8.54 -2.74 -0.44
C GLN A 81 7.08 -3.02 -0.80
N VAL A 82 6.31 -3.61 0.10
CA VAL A 82 4.88 -3.87 -0.13
C VAL A 82 4.11 -2.56 -0.37
N ILE A 83 4.42 -1.49 0.35
CA ILE A 83 3.80 -0.18 0.15
C ILE A 83 4.15 0.40 -1.21
N ALA A 84 5.44 0.37 -1.60
CA ALA A 84 5.87 0.87 -2.89
C ALA A 84 5.18 0.13 -4.05
N LEU A 85 5.14 -1.20 -4.01
CA LEU A 85 4.46 -2.04 -5.00
C LEU A 85 2.95 -1.74 -5.05
N SER A 86 2.32 -1.58 -3.89
CA SER A 86 0.90 -1.24 -3.80
C SER A 86 0.58 0.14 -4.38
N CYS A 87 1.47 1.11 -4.18
CA CYS A 87 1.34 2.43 -4.79
C CYS A 87 1.44 2.33 -6.31
N VAL A 88 2.38 1.54 -6.83
CA VAL A 88 2.53 1.32 -8.28
C VAL A 88 1.31 0.63 -8.89
N LEU A 89 0.75 -0.39 -8.24
CA LEU A 89 -0.52 -0.99 -8.66
C LEU A 89 -1.63 0.05 -8.75
N LEU A 90 -1.77 0.91 -7.73
CA LEU A 90 -2.76 1.97 -7.75
C LEU A 90 -2.51 3.01 -8.85
N MET A 91 -1.24 3.30 -9.17
CA MET A 91 -0.88 4.19 -10.28
C MET A 91 -1.26 3.59 -11.63
N GLN A 92 -1.08 2.27 -11.82
CA GLN A 92 -1.52 1.58 -13.02
C GLN A 92 -3.04 1.64 -13.18
N ASP A 93 -3.79 1.45 -12.08
CA ASP A 93 -5.26 1.52 -12.09
C ASP A 93 -5.80 2.94 -12.34
N THR A 94 -5.15 3.95 -11.78
CA THR A 94 -5.61 5.34 -11.87
C THR A 94 -5.07 6.10 -13.08
N GLY A 95 -3.97 5.64 -13.67
CA GLY A 95 -3.23 6.34 -14.71
C GLY A 95 -2.58 7.67 -14.26
N ASP A 96 -2.57 7.96 -12.96
CA ASP A 96 -2.15 9.26 -12.42
C ASP A 96 -1.33 9.11 -11.12
N ARG A 97 -0.01 9.27 -11.28
CA ARG A 97 0.96 9.22 -10.19
C ARG A 97 0.70 10.26 -9.11
N ASP A 98 0.47 11.52 -9.48
CA ASP A 98 0.38 12.61 -8.50
C ASP A 98 -0.94 12.55 -7.73
N ARG A 99 -2.02 12.12 -8.37
CA ARG A 99 -3.29 11.85 -7.70
C ARG A 99 -3.18 10.75 -6.65
N VAL A 100 -2.40 9.70 -6.91
CA VAL A 100 -2.11 8.65 -5.92
C VAL A 100 -1.40 9.25 -4.70
N PHE A 101 -0.33 10.00 -4.89
CA PHE A 101 0.38 10.62 -3.77
C PHE A 101 -0.46 11.65 -3.00
N ALA A 102 -1.29 12.44 -3.68
CA ALA A 102 -2.22 13.37 -3.04
C ALA A 102 -3.28 12.63 -2.19
N ARG A 103 -3.75 11.47 -2.66
CA ARG A 103 -4.66 10.61 -1.89
C ARG A 103 -3.98 10.04 -0.65
N ILE A 104 -2.76 9.53 -0.79
CA ILE A 104 -1.96 8.99 0.31
C ILE A 104 -1.73 10.04 1.42
N GLN A 105 -1.60 11.33 1.07
CA GLN A 105 -1.46 12.43 2.03
C GLN A 105 -2.73 12.76 2.82
N THR A 106 -3.88 12.41 2.30
CA THR A 106 -5.19 12.88 2.79
C THR A 106 -6.07 11.75 3.31
N HIS A 107 -5.73 10.50 3.00
CA HIS A 107 -6.51 9.31 3.32
C HIS A 107 -5.60 8.18 3.81
N VAL A 108 -6.20 7.24 4.53
CA VAL A 108 -5.57 5.96 4.80
C VAL A 108 -5.78 5.06 3.59
N MET A 109 -4.71 4.44 3.11
CA MET A 109 -4.78 3.48 2.01
C MET A 109 -4.69 2.05 2.55
N ALA A 110 -5.51 1.15 2.01
CA ALA A 110 -5.45 -0.27 2.31
C ALA A 110 -4.98 -1.08 1.09
N THR A 111 -4.05 -2.01 1.31
CA THR A 111 -3.71 -3.08 0.38
C THR A 111 -4.34 -4.37 0.86
N LEU A 112 -5.24 -4.93 0.07
CA LEU A 112 -5.89 -6.19 0.32
C LEU A 112 -5.27 -7.23 -0.58
N VAL A 113 -4.73 -8.28 0.02
CA VAL A 113 -4.17 -9.41 -0.71
C VAL A 113 -5.10 -10.59 -0.47
N ASP A 114 -5.76 -11.05 -1.52
CA ASP A 114 -6.49 -12.31 -1.49
C ASP A 114 -5.87 -13.35 -2.44
N ALA A 115 -6.58 -14.46 -2.67
CA ALA A 115 -6.04 -15.63 -3.35
C ALA A 115 -6.03 -15.42 -4.86
N GLU A 116 -6.87 -14.50 -5.33
CA GLU A 116 -7.12 -14.23 -6.74
C GLU A 116 -6.49 -12.89 -7.16
N ASP A 117 -6.45 -11.88 -6.29
CA ASP A 117 -5.94 -10.55 -6.64
C ASP A 117 -5.32 -9.77 -5.45
N VAL A 118 -4.71 -8.62 -5.78
CA VAL A 118 -4.36 -7.54 -4.84
C VAL A 118 -5.16 -6.30 -5.18
N VAL A 119 -5.94 -5.82 -4.21
CA VAL A 119 -6.77 -4.61 -4.35
C VAL A 119 -6.22 -3.51 -3.46
N VAL A 120 -5.95 -2.34 -4.04
CA VAL A 120 -5.54 -1.15 -3.28
C VAL A 120 -6.67 -0.13 -3.28
N ARG A 121 -7.13 0.27 -2.09
CA ARG A 121 -8.27 1.20 -1.97
C ARG A 121 -8.17 2.13 -0.77
N PRO A 122 -8.73 3.35 -0.85
CA PRO A 122 -8.83 4.22 0.32
C PRO A 122 -9.80 3.62 1.36
N VAL A 123 -9.43 3.73 2.64
CA VAL A 123 -10.34 3.49 3.76
C VAL A 123 -11.03 4.81 4.08
N ALA A 124 -12.37 4.82 4.10
CA ALA A 124 -13.12 6.02 4.50
C ALA A 124 -12.72 6.42 5.92
N GLY A 125 -12.24 7.66 6.08
CA GLY A 125 -11.91 8.28 7.36
C GLY A 125 -13.15 8.72 8.12
#